data_AF-A0A2A3L832-F1
#
_entry.id   AF-A0A2A3L832-F1
#
_cell.length_a   1.000
_cell.length_b   1.000
_cell.length_c   1.000
_cell.angle_alpha   90.00
_cell.angle_beta   90.00
_cell.angle_gamma   90.00
#
_symmetry.space_group_name_H-M   'P 1'
#
loop_
_entity.id
_entity.type
_entity.pdbx_description
1 polymer ?
#
loop_
_entity_poly.entity_id
_entity_poly.type
_entity_poly.pdbx_seq_one_letter_code
_entity_poly.pdbx_strand_id
1 'polypeptide(L)' 'MVDLITWIIVVPMWPFVVFVLPITLAYIAVGAIIARAPGRWGQVGRGMMIGSLSGPISILIFIPAFIVAHAIGPI' A
#
# COMPACT_ATOMS: atom_id res chain seq x y z
N MET A 1 -5.61 -23.47 13.00
CA MET A 1 -5.14 -22.09 13.29
C MET A 1 -5.23 -21.19 12.07
N VAL A 2 -4.64 -21.56 10.91
CA VAL A 2 -4.72 -20.76 9.66
C VAL A 2 -6.17 -20.47 9.25
N ASP A 3 -7.02 -21.49 9.22
CA ASP A 3 -8.43 -21.34 8.82
C ASP A 3 -9.21 -20.35 9.71
N LEU A 4 -9.07 -20.47 11.03
CA LEU A 4 -9.70 -19.57 12.00
C LEU A 4 -9.22 -18.10 11.83
N ILE A 5 -7.92 -17.89 11.59
CA ILE A 5 -7.34 -16.57 11.34
C ILE A 5 -7.89 -15.98 10.03
N THR A 6 -8.02 -16.80 9.00
CA THR A 6 -8.60 -16.38 7.72
C THR A 6 -10.03 -15.89 7.91
N TRP A 7 -10.87 -16.63 8.64
CA TRP A 7 -12.26 -16.24 8.87
C TRP A 7 -12.44 -15.02 9.77
N ILE A 8 -11.58 -14.83 10.77
CA ILE A 8 -11.72 -13.72 11.74
C ILE A 8 -11.00 -12.44 11.27
N ILE A 9 -9.87 -12.57 10.57
CA ILE A 9 -9.02 -11.43 10.19
C ILE A 9 -9.12 -11.16 8.69
N VAL A 10 -8.92 -12.16 7.83
CA VAL A 10 -8.79 -11.91 6.37
C VAL A 10 -10.14 -11.67 5.69
N VAL A 11 -11.16 -12.47 6.00
CA VAL A 11 -12.50 -12.34 5.40
C VAL A 11 -13.17 -11.00 5.76
N PRO A 12 -13.10 -10.51 7.01
CA PRO A 12 -13.66 -9.21 7.38
C PRO A 12 -12.86 -8.00 6.88
N MET A 13 -11.69 -8.21 6.24
CA MET A 13 -10.92 -7.13 5.63
C MET A 13 -11.45 -6.70 4.25
N TRP A 14 -12.37 -7.46 3.64
CA TRP A 14 -12.99 -7.08 2.37
C TRP A 14 -13.62 -5.67 2.37
N PRO A 15 -14.40 -5.25 3.39
CA PRO A 15 -14.96 -3.90 3.46
C PRO A 15 -13.86 -2.83 3.59
N PHE A 16 -12.71 -3.16 4.20
CA PHE A 16 -11.57 -2.24 4.20
C PHE A 16 -11.12 -1.95 2.77
N VAL A 17 -11.15 -2.89 1.84
CA VAL A 17 -10.81 -2.57 0.43
C VAL A 17 -11.77 -1.51 -0.14
N VAL A 18 -13.07 -1.63 0.15
CA VAL A 18 -14.10 -0.72 -0.37
C VAL A 18 -13.97 0.70 0.21
N PHE A 19 -13.52 0.85 1.45
CA PHE A 19 -13.37 2.18 2.08
C PHE A 19 -11.95 2.72 2.04
N VAL A 20 -10.96 1.89 2.36
CA VAL A 20 -9.54 2.27 2.39
C VAL A 20 -9.05 2.63 1.00
N LEU A 21 -9.39 1.86 -0.05
CA LEU A 21 -8.89 2.18 -1.39
C LEU A 21 -9.34 3.58 -1.86
N PRO A 22 -10.64 3.96 -1.79
CA PRO A 22 -11.05 5.33 -2.11
C PRO A 22 -10.41 6.39 -1.22
N ILE A 23 -10.29 6.16 0.09
CA ILE A 23 -9.67 7.11 1.02
C ILE A 23 -8.19 7.32 0.67
N THR A 24 -7.47 6.25 0.38
CA THR A 24 -6.06 6.30 -0.03
C THR A 24 -5.91 7.04 -1.35
N LEU A 25 -6.78 6.79 -2.33
CA LEU A 25 -6.77 7.54 -3.60
C LEU A 25 -7.06 9.02 -3.40
N ALA A 26 -8.03 9.37 -2.55
CA ALA A 26 -8.33 10.75 -2.19
C ALA A 26 -7.13 11.42 -1.51
N TYR A 27 -6.47 10.71 -0.58
CA TYR A 27 -5.27 11.21 0.10
C TYR A 27 -4.11 11.43 -0.87
N ILE A 28 -3.90 10.53 -1.83
CA ILE A 28 -2.90 10.70 -2.90
C ILE A 28 -3.24 11.92 -3.76
N ALA A 29 -4.51 12.11 -4.12
CA ALA A 29 -4.95 13.27 -4.89
C ALA A 29 -4.66 14.59 -4.15
N VAL A 30 -4.93 14.64 -2.84
CA VAL A 30 -4.58 15.78 -1.98
C VAL A 30 -3.07 16.00 -1.96
N GLY A 31 -2.29 14.94 -1.76
CA GLY A 31 -0.82 15.01 -1.80
C GLY A 31 -0.29 15.54 -3.13
N ALA A 32 -0.87 15.09 -4.25
CA ALA A 32 -0.51 15.55 -5.59
C ALA A 32 -0.84 17.03 -5.84
N ILE A 33 -1.93 17.54 -5.25
CA ILE A 33 -2.26 18.98 -5.29
C ILE A 33 -1.24 19.77 -4.46
N ILE A 34 -0.96 19.35 -3.23
CA ILE A 34 0.00 20.00 -2.32
C ILE A 34 1.42 20.00 -2.90
N ALA A 35 1.80 18.92 -3.61
CA ALA A 35 3.12 18.77 -4.23
C ALA A 35 3.43 19.83 -5.30
N ARG A 36 2.41 20.54 -5.81
CA ARG A 36 2.56 21.64 -6.77
C ARG A 36 3.00 22.95 -6.11
N ALA A 37 2.84 23.08 -4.79
CA ALA A 37 3.23 24.29 -4.08
C ALA A 37 4.77 24.44 -4.02
N PRO A 38 5.31 25.67 -4.05
CA PRO A 38 6.74 25.89 -3.91
C PRO A 38 7.22 25.65 -2.47
N GLY A 39 8.52 25.35 -2.35
CA GLY A 39 9.19 25.25 -1.06
C GLY A 39 8.77 24.04 -0.22
N ARG A 40 8.63 24.24 1.10
CA ARG A 40 8.39 23.17 2.08
C ARG A 40 7.07 22.44 1.86
N TRP A 41 6.03 23.16 1.42
CA TRP A 41 4.71 22.57 1.15
C TRP A 41 4.76 21.53 0.02
N GLY A 42 5.46 21.83 -1.07
CA GLY A 42 5.66 20.88 -2.16
C GLY A 42 6.42 19.61 -1.72
N GLN A 43 7.38 19.76 -0.80
CA GLN A 43 8.12 18.61 -0.25
C GLN A 43 7.19 17.71 0.59
N VAL A 44 6.30 18.30 1.40
CA VAL A 44 5.30 17.54 2.16
C VAL A 44 4.39 16.75 1.23
N GLY A 45 3.86 17.38 0.18
CA GLY A 45 3.00 16.69 -0.80
C GLY A 45 3.69 15.51 -1.48
N ARG A 46 4.97 15.65 -1.84
CA ARG A 46 5.79 14.54 -2.38
C ARG A 46 6.01 13.44 -1.35
N GLY A 47 6.27 13.79 -0.09
CA GLY A 47 6.39 12.84 1.02
C GLY A 47 5.10 12.04 1.22
N MET A 48 3.95 12.70 1.18
CA MET A 48 2.63 12.04 1.23
C MET A 48 2.46 11.02 0.08
N MET A 49 2.87 11.39 -1.14
CA MET A 49 2.80 10.49 -2.29
C MET A 49 3.74 9.28 -2.14
N ILE A 50 4.99 9.49 -1.71
CA ILE A 50 5.95 8.39 -1.49
C ILE A 50 5.44 7.43 -0.42
N GLY A 51 4.98 7.97 0.72
CA GLY A 51 4.39 7.17 1.79
C GLY A 51 3.21 6.35 1.31
N SER A 52 2.29 6.95 0.55
CA SER A 52 1.11 6.26 0.02
C SER A 52 1.44 5.19 -1.01
N LEU A 53 2.45 5.42 -1.86
CA LEU A 53 2.90 4.46 -2.89
C LEU A 53 3.75 3.32 -2.32
N SER A 54 4.37 3.50 -1.15
CA SER A 54 5.23 2.50 -0.52
C SER A 54 4.52 1.15 -0.30
N GLY A 55 3.26 1.16 0.15
CA GLY A 55 2.47 -0.05 0.36
C GLY A 55 2.24 -0.85 -0.93
N PRO A 56 1.60 -0.26 -1.96
CA PRO A 56 1.41 -0.92 -3.26
C PRO A 56 2.72 -1.39 -3.91
N ILE A 57 3.76 -0.55 -3.88
CA ILE A 57 5.07 -0.91 -4.45
C ILE A 57 5.70 -2.07 -3.69
N SER A 58 5.60 -2.09 -2.35
CA SER A 58 6.10 -3.21 -1.55
C SER A 58 5.41 -4.52 -1.93
N ILE A 59 4.08 -4.50 -2.11
CA ILE A 59 3.32 -5.68 -2.57
C ILE A 59 3.82 -6.13 -3.94
N LEU A 60 3.97 -5.19 -4.88
CA LEU A 60 4.45 -5.46 -6.24
C LEU A 60 5.87 -6.06 -6.28
N ILE A 61 6.74 -5.73 -5.32
CA ILE A 61 8.12 -6.23 -5.26
C ILE A 61 8.21 -7.54 -4.47
N PHE A 62 7.66 -7.56 -3.26
CA PHE A 62 7.85 -8.67 -2.33
C PHE A 62 7.05 -9.92 -2.71
N ILE A 63 5.86 -9.79 -3.32
CA ILE A 63 5.11 -10.97 -3.76
C ILE A 63 5.90 -11.75 -4.83
N PRO A 64 6.34 -11.13 -5.95
CA PRO A 64 7.17 -11.83 -6.92
C PRO A 64 8.48 -12.36 -6.33
N ALA A 65 9.17 -11.56 -5.50
CA ALA A 65 10.40 -12.00 -4.86
C ALA A 65 10.18 -13.26 -4.00
N PHE A 66 9.07 -13.32 -3.26
CA PHE A 66 8.70 -14.48 -2.46
C PHE A 66 8.37 -15.70 -3.32
N ILE A 67 7.64 -15.52 -4.43
CA ILE A 67 7.33 -16.60 -5.38
C ILE A 67 8.63 -17.18 -5.96
N VAL A 68 9.54 -16.31 -6.40
CA VAL A 68 10.85 -16.71 -6.93
C VAL A 68 11.63 -17.47 -5.85
N ALA A 69 11.79 -16.90 -4.66
CA ALA A 69 12.49 -17.53 -3.53
C ALA A 69 11.92 -18.93 -3.19
N HIS A 70 10.59 -19.08 -3.22
CA HIS A 70 9.95 -20.37 -3.00
C HIS A 70 10.23 -21.37 -4.14
N ALA A 71 10.37 -20.91 -5.38
CA ALA A 71 10.63 -21.77 -6.54
C ALA A 71 12.08 -22.30 -6.59
N ILE A 72 13.05 -21.53 -6.08
CA ILE A 72 14.46 -21.94 -6.01
C ILE A 72 14.76 -22.83 -4.78
N GLY A 73 13.82 -22.97 -3.85
CA GLY A 73 14.02 -23.68 -2.58
C GLY A 73 14.84 -22.86 -1.57
N PRO A 74 14.92 -23.28 -0.30
CA PRO A 74 15.77 -22.60 0.67
C PRO A 74 17.23 -22.63 0.20
N ILE A 75 17.83 -21.45 0.05
CA ILE A 75 19.30 -21.31 -0.03
C ILE A 75 19.96 -21.78 1.25
#